data_AF-A0A2T5ISV3-F1
#
_entry.id   AF-A0A2T5ISV3-F1
#
_cell.length_a   1.000
_cell.length_b   1.000
_cell.length_c   1.000
_cell.angle_alpha   90.00
_cell.angle_beta   90.00
_cell.angle_gamma   90.00
#
_symmetry.space_group_name_H-M   'P 1'
#
loop_
_entity.id
_entity.type
_entity.pdbx_description
1 polymer ?
#
loop_
_entity_poly.entity_id
_entity_poly.type
_entity_poly.pdbx_seq_one_letter_code
_entity_poly.pdbx_strand_id
1 'polypeptide(L)' 'MFKKVIVKDRTSRELVNEYLIELKQNLSREEIFNHAWQKIVNDGLVDESNRDNYFMKIQDENLII' A
#
# COMPACT_ATOMS: atom_id res chain seq x y z
N MET A 1 -7.66 13.42 -6.03
CA MET A 1 -7.45 12.19 -6.83
C MET A 1 -7.20 11.04 -5.87
N PHE A 2 -7.59 9.81 -6.18
CA PHE A 2 -7.29 8.66 -5.32
C PHE A 2 -6.26 7.75 -5.99
N LYS A 3 -5.43 7.10 -5.19
CA LYS A 3 -4.57 6.00 -5.62
C LYS A 3 -4.87 4.78 -4.75
N LYS A 4 -5.02 3.64 -5.40
CA LYS A 4 -5.18 2.37 -4.70
C LYS A 4 -3.80 1.75 -4.46
N VAL A 5 -3.48 1.39 -3.24
CA VAL A 5 -2.26 0.68 -2.86
C VAL A 5 -2.63 -0.73 -2.45
N ILE A 6 -2.02 -1.70 -3.10
CA ILE A 6 -2.18 -3.12 -2.78
C ILE A 6 -0.98 -3.55 -1.93
N VAL A 7 -1.25 -4.13 -0.76
CA VAL A 7 -0.24 -4.68 0.15
C VAL A 7 -0.33 -6.20 0.16
N LYS A 8 0.79 -6.87 -0.08
CA LYS A 8 0.88 -8.33 -0.10
C LYS A 8 1.99 -8.82 0.81
N ASP A 9 1.80 -9.98 1.42
CA ASP A 9 2.89 -10.67 2.09
C ASP A 9 3.91 -11.15 1.05
N ARG A 10 5.20 -10.95 1.33
CA ARG A 10 6.27 -11.17 0.36
C ARG A 10 6.56 -12.66 0.16
N THR A 11 6.36 -13.46 1.19
CA THR A 11 6.63 -14.90 1.19
C THR A 11 5.53 -15.66 0.47
N SER A 12 4.29 -15.47 0.90
CA SER A 12 3.10 -16.16 0.40
C SER A 12 2.52 -15.51 -0.86
N ARG A 13 2.83 -14.23 -1.12
CA ARG A 13 2.21 -13.41 -2.19
C ARG A 13 0.70 -13.19 -2.01
N GLU A 14 0.16 -13.56 -0.85
CA GLU A 14 -1.24 -13.36 -0.51
C GLU A 14 -1.54 -11.87 -0.29
N LEU A 15 -2.79 -11.51 -0.60
CA LEU A 15 -3.28 -10.16 -0.35
C LEU A 15 -3.47 -9.98 1.15
N VAL A 16 -2.83 -8.95 1.71
CA VAL A 16 -3.04 -8.58 3.12
C VAL A 16 -4.16 -7.56 3.20
N ASN A 17 -4.02 -6.45 2.47
CA ASN A 17 -5.08 -5.45 2.36
C ASN A 17 -4.89 -4.52 1.16
N GLU A 18 -5.91 -3.70 0.88
CA GLU A 18 -5.89 -2.64 -0.13
C GLU A 18 -6.33 -1.31 0.49
N TYR A 19 -5.60 -0.24 0.20
CA TYR A 19 -5.91 1.10 0.70
C TYR A 19 -6.17 2.08 -0.43
N LEU A 20 -7.28 2.82 -0.31
CA LEU A 20 -7.50 4.04 -1.09
C LEU A 20 -6.82 5.21 -0.36
N ILE A 21 -5.79 5.77 -1.00
CA ILE A 21 -5.05 6.93 -0.52
C ILE A 21 -5.55 8.16 -1.28
N GLU A 22 -6.13 9.11 -0.54
CA GLU A 22 -6.53 10.40 -1.07
C GLU A 22 -5.28 11.26 -1.30
N LEU A 23 -5.05 11.65 -2.55
CA LEU A 23 -4.01 12.60 -2.93
C LEU A 23 -4.58 14.01 -2.81
N LYS A 24 -4.27 14.68 -1.69
CA LYS A 24 -4.56 16.11 -1.48
C LYS A 24 -3.59 17.03 -2.22
N GLN A 25 -2.43 16.50 -2.59
CA GLN A 25 -1.39 17.14 -3.39
C GLN A 25 -0.69 16.09 -4.26
N ASN A 26 0.24 16.51 -5.12
CA ASN A 26 1.12 15.60 -5.86
C ASN A 26 2.11 14.94 -4.89
N LEU A 27 1.67 13.89 -4.20
CA LEU A 27 2.52 13.03 -3.38
C LEU A 27 3.40 12.17 -4.28
N SER A 28 4.65 12.02 -3.88
CA SER A 28 5.56 11.01 -4.44
C SER A 28 5.04 9.59 -4.15
N ARG A 29 5.53 8.63 -4.94
CA ARG A 29 5.22 7.20 -4.74
C ARG A 29 5.60 6.72 -3.34
N GLU A 30 6.71 7.21 -2.81
CA GLU A 30 7.19 6.83 -1.47
C GLU A 30 6.25 7.34 -0.38
N GLU A 31 5.79 8.59 -0.48
CA GLU A 31 4.79 9.15 0.45
C GLU A 31 3.50 8.33 0.42
N ILE A 32 3.01 7.97 -0.77
CA ILE A 32 1.81 7.13 -0.93
C ILE A 32 1.99 5.78 -0.22
N PHE A 33 3.15 5.14 -0.39
CA PHE A 33 3.46 3.87 0.29
C PHE A 33 3.62 4.03 1.80
N ASN A 34 4.20 5.13 2.27
CA ASN A 34 4.29 5.43 3.70
C ASN A 34 2.91 5.63 4.32
N HIS A 35 2.00 6.33 3.62
CA HIS A 35 0.61 6.47 4.07
C HIS A 35 -0.12 5.12 4.14
N ALA A 36 0.05 4.26 3.13
CA ALA A 36 -0.53 2.92 3.16
C ALA A 36 0.08 2.06 4.28
N TRP A 37 1.39 2.15 4.51
CA TRP A 37 2.08 1.44 5.59
C TRP A 37 1.58 1.86 6.98
N GLN A 38 1.45 3.16 7.23
CA GLN A 38 0.94 3.66 8.50
C GLN A 38 -0.49 3.19 8.77
N LYS A 39 -1.34 3.16 7.73
CA LYS A 39 -2.71 2.65 7.86
C LYS A 39 -2.74 1.16 8.22
N ILE A 40 -1.95 0.32 7.56
CA ILE A 40 -1.95 -1.13 7.85
C ILE A 40 -1.41 -1.48 9.22
N VAL A 41 -0.45 -0.71 9.73
CA VAL A 41 0.02 -0.81 11.12
C VAL A 41 -1.09 -0.37 12.09
N ASN A 42 -1.74 0.78 11.84
CA ASN A 42 -2.82 1.29 12.68
C ASN A 42 -4.04 0.37 12.72
N ASP A 43 -4.33 -0.32 11.61
CA ASP A 43 -5.39 -1.32 11.52
C ASP A 43 -5.02 -2.64 12.22
N GLY A 44 -3.78 -2.77 12.71
CA GLY A 44 -3.29 -3.94 13.45
C GLY A 44 -3.09 -5.19 12.58
N LEU A 45 -3.01 -5.03 11.26
CA LEU A 45 -2.87 -6.15 10.32
C LEU A 45 -1.43 -6.62 10.18
N VAL A 46 -0.46 -5.77 10.52
CA VAL A 46 0.98 -6.03 10.45
C VAL A 46 1.70 -5.36 11.61
N ASP A 47 2.95 -5.75 11.84
CA ASP A 47 3.83 -5.11 12.82
C ASP A 47 4.60 -3.95 12.15
N GLU A 48 4.89 -2.86 12.86
CA GLU A 48 5.62 -1.74 12.25
C GLU A 48 7.05 -2.09 11.82
N SER A 49 7.67 -3.05 12.50
CA SER A 49 9.07 -3.45 12.34
C SER A 49 9.31 -4.40 11.17
N ASN A 50 8.25 -5.01 10.64
CA ASN A 50 8.36 -6.09 9.66
C ASN A 50 8.01 -5.66 8.22
N ARG A 51 8.16 -4.37 7.91
CA ARG A 51 7.82 -3.78 6.60
C ARG A 51 8.43 -4.51 5.40
N ASP A 52 9.66 -4.99 5.53
CA ASP A 52 10.39 -5.68 4.46
C ASP A 52 9.81 -7.05 4.08
N ASN A 53 8.91 -7.59 4.93
CA ASN A 53 8.14 -8.80 4.67
C ASN A 53 6.93 -8.53 3.77
N TYR A 54 6.68 -7.29 3.36
CA TYR A 54 5.54 -6.93 2.53
C TYR A 54 5.97 -6.27 1.23
N PHE A 55 5.16 -6.50 0.20
CA PHE A 55 5.27 -5.83 -1.08
C PHE A 55 4.10 -4.88 -1.28
N MET A 56 4.41 -3.65 -1.69
CA MET A 56 3.40 -2.63 -2.01
C MET A 56 3.47 -2.22 -3.48
N LYS A 57 2.31 -2.14 -4.13
CA LYS A 57 2.17 -1.57 -5.48
C LYS A 57 1.03 -0.56 -5.53
N ILE A 58 1.24 0.51 -6.29
CA ILE A 58 0.16 1.40 -6.69
C ILE A 58 -0.58 0.70 -7.84
N GLN A 59 -1.88 0.50 -7.69
CA GLN A 59 -2.76 0.14 -8.80
C GLN A 59 -3.17 1.43 -9.48
N ASP A 60 -2.47 1.77 -10.55
CA ASP A 60 -2.95 2.77 -11.50
C ASP A 60 -4.11 2.15 -12.29
N GLU A 61 -5.21 2.89 -12.49
CA GLU A 61 -6.44 2.41 -13.14
C GLU A 61 -6.30 2.06 -14.64
N ASN A 62 -5.07 1.91 -15.15
CA ASN A 62 -4.81 1.44 -16.51
C ASN A 62 -4.04 0.12 -16.48
N LEU A 63 -4.78 -0.99 -16.31
CA LEU A 63 -4.39 -2.30 -16.83
C LEU A 63 -5.31 -2.60 -18.01
N ILE A 64 -5.01 -2.00 -19.15
CA ILE A 64 -5.38 -2.57 -20.45
C ILE A 64 -4.14 -3.35 -20.87
N ILE A 65 -4.21 -4.69 -20.80
CA ILE A 65 -3.37 -5.59 -21.57
C ILE A 65 -4.30 -6.42 -22.43
#